data_AF-A0A0V1C7D6-F1
#
_entry.id   AF-A0A0V1C7D6-F1
#
_cell.length_a   1.000
_cell.length_b   1.000
_cell.length_c   1.000
_cell.angle_alpha   90.00
_cell.angle_beta   90.00
_cell.angle_gamma   90.00
#
_symmetry.space_group_name_H-M   'P 1'
#
loop_
_entity.id
_entity.type
_entity.pdbx_description
1 polymer ?
#
loop_
_entity_poly.entity_id
_entity_poly.type
_entity_poly.pdbx_seq_one_letter_code
_entity_poly.pdbx_strand_id
1 'polypeptide(L)'
;MKQQQALEENSELSGLLLKAGRIIISETLRRKILKVLHEGRPGIAAMKAFTRYYIWWLDCDRDIQTFVEKCYPCQGNPENVLDQPLFSWNAPSKPWT
;
A
#
# COMPACT_ATOMS: atom_id res chain seq x y z
N MET A 1 -15.87 -22.26 -21.19
CA MET A 1 -16.01 -20.89 -20.64
C MET A 1 -14.66 -20.21 -20.79
N LYS A 2 -14.50 -19.35 -21.79
CA LYS A 2 -13.24 -18.63 -22.06
C LYS A 2 -13.06 -17.60 -20.94
N GLN A 3 -12.19 -17.88 -19.97
CA GLN A 3 -11.78 -16.87 -19.02
C GLN A 3 -10.94 -15.85 -19.80
N GLN A 4 -11.52 -14.68 -19.97
CA GLN A 4 -10.89 -13.50 -20.55
C GLN A 4 -9.73 -13.10 -19.61
N GLN A 5 -8.54 -13.60 -19.88
CA GLN A 5 -7.33 -13.05 -19.28
C GLN A 5 -7.05 -11.75 -20.03
N ALA A 6 -7.58 -10.64 -19.50
CA ALA A 6 -7.18 -9.33 -19.95
C ALA A 6 -5.66 -9.24 -19.77
N LEU A 7 -4.92 -9.13 -20.89
CA LEU A 7 -3.54 -8.69 -20.84
C LEU A 7 -3.57 -7.30 -20.21
N GLU A 8 -3.19 -7.20 -18.94
CA GLU A 8 -2.82 -5.93 -18.35
C GLU A 8 -1.54 -5.48 -19.07
N GLU A 9 -1.71 -4.69 -20.12
CA GLU A 9 -0.61 -4.19 -20.95
C GLU A 9 0.34 -3.34 -20.12
N ASN A 10 1.63 -3.51 -20.38
CA ASN A 10 2.65 -2.62 -19.83
C ASN A 10 2.63 -1.31 -20.62
N SER A 11 2.75 -0.18 -19.94
CA SER A 11 2.89 1.14 -20.58
C SER A 11 4.11 1.88 -20.04
N GLU A 12 4.57 2.90 -20.77
CA GLU A 12 5.69 3.74 -20.36
C GLU A 12 5.22 5.17 -20.10
N LEU A 13 5.65 5.78 -19.01
CA LEU A 13 5.40 7.17 -18.68
C LEU A 13 6.67 7.80 -18.11
N SER A 14 7.22 8.80 -18.82
CA SER A 14 8.40 9.56 -18.36
C SER A 14 9.60 8.66 -17.99
N GLY A 15 9.83 7.59 -18.76
CA GLY A 15 10.91 6.62 -18.50
C GLY A 15 10.60 5.59 -17.40
N LEU A 16 9.37 5.55 -16.89
CA LEU A 16 8.89 4.55 -15.93
C LEU A 16 8.02 3.52 -16.62
N LEU A 17 8.26 2.25 -16.32
CA LEU A 17 7.39 1.15 -16.75
C LEU A 17 6.20 1.06 -15.79
N LEU A 18 5.00 0.97 -16.35
CA LEU A 18 3.75 0.86 -15.63
C LEU A 18 3.04 -0.45 -15.98
N LYS A 19 2.28 -0.98 -15.03
CA LYS A 19 1.34 -2.08 -15.25
C LYS A 19 -0.03 -1.72 -14.70
N ALA A 20 -1.02 -1.62 -15.59
CA ALA A 20 -2.37 -1.15 -15.26
C ALA A 20 -2.35 0.17 -14.46
N GLY A 21 -1.52 1.13 -14.89
CA GLY A 21 -1.37 2.45 -14.26
C GLY A 21 -0.48 2.50 -13.00
N ARG A 22 0.08 1.37 -12.55
CA ARG A 22 0.94 1.30 -11.36
C ARG A 22 2.40 1.21 -11.75
N ILE A 23 3.29 1.87 -11.00
CA ILE A 23 4.73 1.88 -11.29
C ILE A 23 5.33 0.51 -11.00
N ILE A 24 6.00 -0.08 -12.00
CA ILE A 24 6.73 -1.34 -11.83
C ILE A 24 8.03 -1.05 -11.09
N ILE A 25 8.20 -1.68 -9.93
CA ILE A 25 9.38 -1.48 -9.07
C ILE A 25 10.42 -2.56 -9.36
N SER A 26 11.63 -2.13 -9.70
CA SER A 26 12.79 -3.01 -9.88
C SER A 26 13.18 -3.70 -8.56
N GLU A 27 13.77 -4.89 -8.66
CA GLU A 27 14.18 -5.69 -7.50
C GLU A 27 15.09 -4.95 -6.52
N THR A 28 15.99 -4.12 -7.06
CA THR A 28 16.93 -3.31 -6.29
C THR A 28 16.23 -2.23 -5.44
N LEU A 29 15.05 -1.77 -5.87
CA LEU A 29 14.29 -0.72 -5.17
C LEU A 29 13.25 -1.27 -4.20
N ARG A 30 12.81 -2.53 -4.33
CA ARG A 30 11.74 -3.14 -3.50
C ARG A 30 11.99 -2.95 -2.01
N ARG A 31 13.21 -3.21 -1.53
CA ARG A 31 13.55 -3.04 -0.10
C ARG A 31 13.43 -1.58 0.37
N LYS A 32 13.82 -0.62 -0.47
CA LYS A 32 13.71 0.81 -0.15
C LYS A 32 12.25 1.23 -0.06
N ILE A 33 11.43 0.78 -1.01
CA ILE A 33 9.98 1.02 -0.99
C ILE A 33 9.33 0.40 0.24
N LEU A 34 9.64 -0.85 0.59
CA LEU A 34 9.09 -1.49 1.79
C LEU A 34 9.40 -0.70 3.07
N LYS A 35 10.61 -0.13 3.19
CA LYS A 35 10.96 0.76 4.30
C LYS A 35 10.10 2.03 4.34
N VAL A 36 9.87 2.66 3.19
CA VAL A 36 9.02 3.86 3.08
C VAL A 36 7.57 3.52 3.42
N LEU A 37 7.02 2.42 2.88
CA LEU A 37 5.66 1.97 3.20
C LEU A 37 5.47 1.65 4.68
N HIS A 38 6.55 1.26 5.36
CA HIS A 38 6.53 0.91 6.77
C HIS A 38 6.82 2.09 7.70
N GLU A 39 7.11 3.28 7.16
CA GLU A 39 7.30 4.49 7.95
C GLU A 39 6.01 4.83 8.69
N GLY A 40 6.11 5.13 9.99
CA GLY A 40 4.94 5.27 10.87
C GLY A 40 4.24 3.95 11.24
N ARG A 41 4.79 2.80 10.82
CA ARG A 41 4.30 1.44 11.11
C ARG A 41 2.81 1.22 10.82
N PRO A 42 2.33 1.59 9.62
CA PRO A 42 0.99 1.23 9.21
C PRO A 42 0.83 -0.30 9.22
N GLY A 43 -0.36 -0.77 9.56
CA GLY A 43 -0.67 -2.19 9.49
C GLY A 43 -0.56 -2.75 8.06
N ILE A 44 -0.46 -4.07 7.95
CA ILE A 44 -0.32 -4.79 6.66
C ILE A 44 -1.41 -4.38 5.66
N ALA A 45 -2.65 -4.21 6.14
CA ALA A 45 -3.78 -3.81 5.28
C ALA A 45 -3.56 -2.43 4.63
N ALA A 46 -3.07 -1.45 5.38
CA ALA A 46 -2.79 -0.11 4.88
C ALA A 46 -1.61 -0.12 3.88
N MET A 47 -0.55 -0.87 4.17
CA MET A 47 0.58 -1.04 3.23
C MET A 47 0.11 -1.67 1.91
N LYS A 48 -0.72 -2.72 1.95
CA LYS A 48 -1.30 -3.37 0.75
C LYS A 48 -2.23 -2.44 -0.03
N ALA A 49 -3.02 -1.62 0.66
CA ALA A 49 -3.88 -0.64 0.00
C ALA A 49 -3.07 0.39 -0.80
N PHE A 50 -1.97 0.88 -0.23
CA PHE A 50 -1.04 1.76 -0.93
C PHE A 50 -0.47 1.09 -2.18
N THR A 51 0.03 -0.15 -2.05
CA THR A 51 0.68 -0.81 -3.19
C THR A 51 -0.29 -1.04 -4.33
N ARG A 52 -1.51 -1.50 -4.04
CA ARG A 52 -2.56 -1.71 -5.05
C ARG A 52 -2.90 -0.47 -5.86
N TYR A 53 -2.68 0.72 -5.32
CA TYR A 53 -2.98 1.98 -6.01
C TYR A 53 -1.79 2.52 -6.80
N TYR A 54 -0.57 2.47 -6.25
CA TYR A 54 0.57 3.21 -6.82
C TYR A 54 1.62 2.34 -7.53
N ILE A 55 1.85 1.11 -7.07
CA ILE A 55 3.06 0.36 -7.43
C ILE A 55 2.78 -1.12 -7.68
N TRP A 56 3.65 -1.78 -8.42
CA TRP A 56 3.47 -3.19 -8.78
C TRP A 56 4.80 -3.94 -8.88
N TRP A 57 4.82 -5.17 -8.37
CA TRP A 57 5.78 -6.23 -8.71
C TRP A 57 5.19 -7.59 -8.32
N LEU A 58 5.77 -8.69 -8.82
CA LEU A 58 5.35 -10.04 -8.46
C LEU A 58 5.55 -10.29 -6.96
N ASP A 59 4.58 -10.92 -6.29
CA ASP A 59 4.64 -11.25 -4.85
C ASP A 59 4.75 -10.03 -3.90
N CYS A 60 4.36 -8.83 -4.35
CA CYS A 60 4.34 -7.61 -3.52
C CYS A 60 3.64 -7.79 -2.15
N ASP A 61 2.46 -8.41 -2.13
CA ASP A 61 1.71 -8.66 -0.90
C ASP A 61 2.45 -9.60 0.08
N ARG A 62 3.21 -10.58 -0.46
CA ARG A 62 4.03 -11.51 0.32
C ARG A 62 5.27 -10.83 0.87
N ASP A 63 5.91 -9.99 0.06
CA ASP A 63 7.06 -9.19 0.48
C ASP A 63 6.69 -8.24 1.63
N ILE A 64 5.51 -7.59 1.55
CA ILE A 64 4.98 -6.74 2.64
C ILE A 64 4.80 -7.56 3.91
N GLN A 65 4.12 -8.71 3.82
CA GLN A 65 3.89 -9.57 4.98
C GLN A 65 5.21 -9.99 5.63
N THR A 66 6.15 -10.52 4.83
CA THR A 66 7.47 -10.98 5.30
C THR A 66 8.27 -9.82 5.92
N PHE A 67 8.13 -8.62 5.40
CA PHE A 67 8.79 -7.42 5.93
C PHE A 67 8.24 -7.04 7.31
N VAL A 68 6.91 -7.03 7.47
CA VAL A 68 6.26 -6.70 8.75
C VAL A 68 6.47 -7.79 9.80
N GLU A 69 6.44 -9.07 9.40
CA GLU A 69 6.74 -10.23 10.27
C GLU A 69 8.15 -10.13 10.90
N LYS A 70 9.11 -9.56 10.17
CA LYS A 70 10.49 -9.35 10.66
C LYS A 70 10.65 -8.07 11.49
N CYS A 71 9.62 -7.23 11.60
CA CYS A 71 9.66 -6.01 12.38
C CYS A 71 9.29 -6.30 13.84
N TYR A 72 10.28 -6.50 14.70
CA TYR A 72 10.07 -6.80 16.13
C TYR A 72 9.06 -5.85 16.82
N PRO A 73 9.15 -4.51 16.63
CA PRO A 73 8.17 -3.61 17.22
C PRO A 73 6.74 -3.70 16.68
N CYS A 74 6.53 -4.27 15.49
CA CYS A 74 5.18 -4.56 14.96
C CYS A 74 4.67 -5.95 15.39
N GLN A 75 5.57 -6.83 15.83
CA GLN A 75 5.22 -8.13 16.42
C GLN A 75 4.86 -7.98 17.90
N GLY A 76 5.44 -7.00 18.60
CA GLY A 76 4.97 -6.62 19.92
C GLY A 76 3.52 -6.16 19.80
N ASN A 77 2.61 -6.80 20.54
CA ASN A 77 1.23 -6.36 20.68
C ASN A 77 1.25 -4.87 21.05
N PRO A 78 0.87 -3.92 20.17
CA PRO A 78 0.46 -2.64 20.69
C PRO A 78 -0.82 -2.99 21.43
N GLU A 79 -0.76 -3.08 22.76
CA GLU A 79 -1.95 -2.86 23.56
C GLU A 79 -2.65 -1.67 22.93
N ASN A 80 -3.81 -1.96 22.35
CA ASN A 80 -4.85 -1.04 21.92
C ASN A 80 -4.30 0.37 21.69
N VAL A 81 -3.91 0.71 20.46
CA VAL A 81 -3.55 2.08 20.09
C VAL A 81 -4.66 2.95 20.66
N LEU A 82 -4.32 3.62 21.77
CA LEU A 82 -5.25 4.36 22.60
C LEU A 82 -6.19 5.13 21.70
N ASP A 83 -7.49 4.91 21.89
CA ASP A 83 -8.61 5.67 21.31
C ASP A 83 -8.09 6.85 20.49
N GLN A 84 -7.71 6.62 19.22
CA GLN A 84 -7.32 7.74 18.38
C GLN A 84 -8.54 8.65 18.39
N PRO A 85 -8.42 9.93 18.78
CA PRO A 85 -9.57 10.82 18.80
C PRO A 85 -10.18 10.71 17.41
N LEU A 86 -11.42 10.21 17.34
CA LEU A 86 -12.17 10.20 16.10
C LEU A 86 -12.20 11.66 15.67
N PHE A 87 -11.43 12.01 14.64
CA PHE A 87 -11.56 13.32 14.02
C PHE A 87 -12.99 13.37 13.50
N SER A 88 -13.83 14.16 14.17
CA SER A 88 -15.17 14.43 13.68
C SER A 88 -15.02 15.01 12.28
N TRP A 89 -15.64 14.37 11.29
CA TRP A 89 -15.78 14.95 9.96
C TRP A 89 -16.29 16.38 10.12
N ASN A 90 -15.69 17.36 9.44
CA ASN A 90 -16.04 18.77 9.56
C ASN A 90 -17.56 18.92 9.43
N ALA A 91 -18.25 19.12 10.55
CA ALA A 91 -19.67 19.33 10.54
C ALA A 91 -19.91 20.59 9.70
N PRO A 92 -20.82 20.56 8.71
CA PRO A 92 -21.10 21.74 7.93
C PRO A 92 -21.60 22.83 8.89
N SER A 93 -20.97 24.00 8.85
CA SER A 93 -21.29 25.12 9.74
C SER A 93 -22.67 25.72 9.47
N LYS A 94 -23.30 25.35 8.34
CA LYS A 94 -24.62 25.79 7.89
C LYS A 94 -25.36 24.64 7.19
N PRO A 95 -26.70 24.63 7.24
CA PRO A 95 -27.50 23.67 6.49
C PRO A 95 -27.31 23.86 4.97
N TRP A 96 -27.58 22.80 4.23
CA TRP A 96 -27.66 22.83 2.78
C TRP A 96 -28.91 23.64 2.40
N THR A 97 -28.73 24.82 1.82
CA THR A 97 -29.79 25.59 1.15
C THR A 97 -29.90 25.19 -0.31
#